data_AF-A0A926ASD0-F1
#
_entry.id   AF-A0A926ASD0-F1
#
_cell.length_a   1.000
_cell.length_b   1.000
_cell.length_c   1.000
_cell.angle_alpha   90.00
_cell.angle_beta   90.00
_cell.angle_gamma   90.00
#
_symmetry.space_group_name_H-M   'P 1'
#
loop_
_entity.id
_entity.type
_entity.pdbx_description
1 polymer ?
#
loop_
_entity_poly.entity_id
_entity_poly.type
_entity_poly.pdbx_seq_one_letter_code
_entity_poly.pdbx_strand_id
1 'polypeptide(L)'
;MADTRIPVMADGLPPLFIELLGPNIEVLEWDDGPNSEALARAVAFITYGHPRVDGPLMDRAPNLKIVSNHGVGVDHIDCDAAKARG
;
A
#
# COMPACT_ATOMS: atom_id res chain seq x y z
N MET A 1 1.60 2.50 -25.21
CA MET A 1 2.74 1.98 -24.42
C MET A 1 2.21 1.67 -23.04
N ALA A 2 2.47 0.49 -22.48
CA ALA A 2 2.01 0.15 -21.14
C ALA A 2 2.65 1.10 -20.12
N ASP A 3 1.87 1.56 -19.14
CA ASP A 3 2.39 2.36 -18.03
C ASP A 3 3.44 1.53 -17.28
N THR A 4 4.67 2.06 -17.16
CA THR A 4 5.80 1.35 -16.55
C THR A 4 6.02 1.76 -15.08
N ARG A 5 5.16 2.60 -14.53
CA ARG A 5 5.25 3.06 -13.15
C ARG A 5 4.93 1.93 -12.16
N ILE A 6 5.50 2.04 -10.97
CA ILE A 6 5.33 1.07 -9.89
C ILE A 6 4.07 1.47 -9.11
N PRO A 7 3.02 0.63 -9.09
CA PRO A 7 1.77 0.94 -8.39
C PRO A 7 1.94 0.78 -6.88
N VAL A 8 1.68 1.85 -6.14
CA VAL A 8 1.76 1.91 -4.68
C VAL A 8 0.44 2.46 -4.16
N MET A 9 -0.25 1.69 -3.32
CA MET A 9 -1.47 2.15 -2.68
C MET A 9 -1.14 2.95 -1.43
N ALA A 10 -1.72 4.13 -1.27
CA ALA A 10 -1.45 4.98 -0.12
C ALA A 10 -2.70 5.72 0.34
N ASP A 11 -2.79 5.99 1.64
CA ASP A 11 -3.93 6.68 2.22
C ASP A 11 -3.61 8.16 2.50
N GLY A 12 -4.17 9.06 1.70
CA GLY A 12 -4.17 10.49 1.99
C GLY A 12 -2.79 11.14 2.12
N LEU A 13 -1.81 10.70 1.31
CA LEU A 13 -0.47 11.31 1.31
C LEU A 13 -0.53 12.81 0.96
N PRO A 14 0.08 13.68 1.77
CA PRO A 14 0.21 15.09 1.41
C PRO A 14 0.97 15.26 0.08
N PRO A 15 0.67 16.32 -0.72
CA PRO A 15 1.29 16.53 -2.04
C PRO A 15 2.81 16.48 -2.05
N LEU A 16 3.46 17.01 -1.00
CA LEU A 16 4.92 16.98 -0.85
C LEU A 16 5.47 15.55 -0.82
N PHE A 17 4.79 14.59 -0.18
CA PHE A 17 5.25 13.20 -0.15
C PHE A 17 5.06 12.53 -1.51
N ILE A 18 3.99 12.84 -2.23
CA ILE A 18 3.75 12.36 -3.58
C ILE A 18 4.87 12.83 -4.52
N GLU A 19 5.29 14.09 -4.41
CA GLU A 19 6.41 14.64 -5.19
C GLU A 19 7.74 13.91 -4.86
N LEU A 20 8.00 13.61 -3.59
CA LEU A 20 9.22 12.93 -3.14
C LEU A 20 9.33 11.47 -3.60
N LEU A 21 8.21 10.78 -3.84
CA LEU A 21 8.19 9.42 -4.40
C LEU A 21 8.75 9.38 -5.83
N GLY A 22 8.68 10.51 -6.54
CA GLY A 22 9.24 10.67 -7.87
C GLY A 22 8.40 10.04 -8.98
N PRO A 23 8.81 10.26 -10.25
CA PRO A 23 7.97 10.00 -11.42
C PRO A 23 7.75 8.51 -11.73
N ASN A 24 8.53 7.62 -11.12
CA ASN A 24 8.44 6.18 -11.36
C ASN A 24 7.37 5.49 -10.50
N ILE A 25 6.78 6.22 -9.55
CA ILE A 25 5.72 5.70 -8.68
C ILE A 25 4.36 6.17 -9.20
N GLU A 26 3.43 5.24 -9.29
CA GLU A 26 2.01 5.51 -9.47
C GLU A 26 1.34 5.38 -8.11
N VAL A 27 0.88 6.49 -7.54
CA VAL A 27 0.13 6.48 -6.28
C VAL A 27 -1.33 6.14 -6.60
N LEU A 28 -1.79 5.01 -6.07
CA LEU A 28 -3.18 4.60 -6.10
C LEU A 28 -3.83 5.02 -4.78
N GLU A 29 -5.04 5.56 -4.86
CA GLU A 29 -5.83 5.89 -3.68
C GLU A 29 -6.13 4.63 -2.88
N TRP A 30 -6.17 4.76 -1.56
CA TRP A 30 -6.55 3.68 -0.66
C TRP A 30 -7.98 3.22 -0.93
N ASP A 31 -8.13 1.98 -1.36
CA ASP A 31 -9.44 1.33 -1.58
C ASP A 31 -9.37 -0.10 -1.06
N ASP A 32 -10.07 -0.38 0.05
CA ASP A 32 -10.21 -1.71 0.64
C ASP A 32 -11.55 -2.38 0.26
N GLY A 33 -12.32 -1.79 -0.66
CA GLY A 33 -13.59 -2.31 -1.15
C GLY A 33 -13.45 -3.59 -1.97
N PRO A 34 -14.48 -4.46 -2.03
CA PRO A 34 -14.39 -5.86 -2.48
C PRO A 34 -13.84 -6.07 -3.90
N ASN A 35 -13.91 -5.07 -4.78
CA ASN A 35 -13.39 -5.11 -6.15
C ASN A 35 -12.28 -4.08 -6.41
N SER A 36 -11.53 -3.73 -5.36
CA SER A 36 -10.46 -2.74 -5.42
C SER A 36 -9.42 -3.11 -6.49
N GLU A 37 -9.32 -2.25 -7.50
CA GLU A 37 -8.26 -2.33 -8.51
C GLU A 37 -6.90 -2.01 -7.89
N ALA A 38 -6.88 -1.15 -6.86
CA ALA A 38 -5.66 -0.77 -6.15
C ALA A 38 -5.03 -1.98 -5.45
N LEU A 39 -5.81 -2.78 -4.73
CA LEU A 39 -5.33 -4.02 -4.10
C LEU A 39 -4.86 -5.04 -5.15
N ALA A 40 -5.57 -5.17 -6.26
CA ALA A 40 -5.19 -6.12 -7.32
C ALA A 40 -3.83 -5.77 -7.98
N ARG A 41 -3.46 -4.48 -8.03
CA ARG A 41 -2.27 -3.99 -8.74
C ARG A 41 -1.10 -3.65 -7.84
N ALA A 42 -1.36 -3.11 -6.65
CA ALA A 42 -0.33 -2.51 -5.80
C ALA A 42 0.75 -3.51 -5.40
N VAL A 43 2.01 -3.10 -5.52
CA VAL A 43 3.16 -3.87 -5.04
C VAL A 43 3.60 -3.44 -3.64
N ALA A 44 3.15 -2.28 -3.19
CA ALA A 44 3.45 -1.75 -1.87
C ALA A 44 2.27 -0.94 -1.31
N PHE A 45 2.20 -0.90 0.01
CA PHE A 45 1.33 0.00 0.76
C PHE A 45 2.17 1.06 1.46
N ILE A 46 1.67 2.30 1.49
CA ILE A 46 2.18 3.36 2.36
C ILE A 46 1.05 3.76 3.31
N THR A 47 1.22 3.51 4.60
CA THR A 47 0.23 3.82 5.65
C THR A 47 0.58 5.16 6.33
N TYR A 48 -0.18 6.21 6.02
CA TYR A 48 0.01 7.57 6.57
C TYR A 48 -1.01 7.91 7.67
N GLY A 49 -2.28 7.62 7.45
CA GLY A 49 -3.39 7.73 8.40
C GLY A 49 -3.67 6.43 9.17
N HIS A 50 -2.77 5.44 9.08
CA HIS A 50 -2.82 4.17 9.83
C HIS A 50 -4.09 3.32 9.60
N PRO A 51 -4.48 3.04 8.34
CA PRO A 51 -5.59 2.13 8.04
C PRO A 51 -5.26 0.72 8.53
N ARG A 52 -6.28 -0.10 8.79
CA ARG A 52 -6.07 -1.51 9.20
C ARG A 52 -5.39 -2.28 8.05
N VAL A 53 -4.23 -2.86 8.30
CA VAL A 53 -3.52 -3.77 7.38
C VAL A 53 -3.42 -5.14 8.02
N ASP A 54 -4.44 -5.97 7.80
CA ASP A 54 -4.51 -7.32 8.37
C ASP A 54 -4.37 -8.42 7.29
N GLY A 55 -4.30 -9.68 7.73
CA GLY A 55 -4.20 -10.84 6.85
C GLY A 55 -5.22 -10.85 5.71
N PRO A 56 -6.54 -10.67 5.98
CA PRO A 56 -7.56 -10.60 4.95
C PRO A 56 -7.36 -9.48 3.91
N LEU A 57 -6.88 -8.31 4.32
CA LEU A 57 -6.52 -7.25 3.36
C LEU A 57 -5.34 -7.70 2.49
N MET A 58 -4.30 -8.25 3.11
CA MET A 58 -3.11 -8.73 2.40
C MET A 58 -3.42 -9.89 1.44
N ASP A 59 -4.35 -10.78 1.79
CA ASP A 59 -4.81 -11.88 0.91
C ASP A 59 -5.44 -11.39 -0.40
N ARG A 60 -5.99 -10.17 -0.37
CA ARG A 60 -6.58 -9.52 -1.54
C ARG A 60 -5.57 -8.71 -2.35
N ALA A 61 -4.33 -8.61 -1.88
CA ALA A 61 -3.23 -7.90 -2.53
C ALA A 61 -2.15 -8.86 -3.03
N PRO A 62 -2.40 -9.61 -4.12
CA PRO A 62 -1.53 -10.71 -4.55
C PRO A 62 -0.12 -10.28 -4.97
N ASN A 63 0.08 -8.99 -5.23
CA ASN A 63 1.35 -8.42 -5.66
C ASN A 63 2.12 -7.72 -4.54
N LEU A 64 1.57 -7.68 -3.31
CA LEU A 64 2.12 -6.95 -2.18
C LEU A 64 3.49 -7.51 -1.77
N LYS A 65 4.47 -6.61 -1.62
CA LYS A 65 5.84 -6.93 -1.19
C LYS A 65 6.31 -6.07 -0.03
N ILE A 66 5.74 -4.87 0.14
CA ILE A 66 6.21 -3.89 1.10
C ILE A 66 5.00 -3.23 1.77
N VAL A 67 5.00 -3.19 3.11
CA VAL A 67 4.14 -2.30 3.89
C VAL A 67 5.04 -1.27 4.55
N SER A 68 4.94 -0.02 4.09
CA SER A 68 5.71 1.11 4.62
C SER A 68 4.83 1.93 5.55
N ASN A 69 5.26 2.12 6.79
CA ASN A 69 4.51 2.90 7.76
C ASN A 69 5.11 4.29 7.95
N HIS A 70 4.30 5.32 7.77
CA HIS A 70 4.63 6.67 8.23
C HIS A 70 4.18 6.82 9.69
N GLY A 71 5.00 6.31 10.61
CA GLY A 71 4.71 6.33 12.04
C GLY A 71 5.67 5.44 12.84
N VAL A 72 5.57 5.50 14.16
CA VAL A 72 6.37 4.65 15.06
C VAL A 72 5.62 3.35 15.40
N GLY A 73 4.34 3.47 15.77
CA GLY A 73 3.50 2.33 16.13
C GLY A 73 2.99 1.58 14.90
N VAL A 74 2.90 0.26 15.01
CA VAL A 74 2.46 -0.66 13.95
C VAL A 74 1.28 -1.51 14.38
N ASP A 75 0.55 -1.13 15.43
CA ASP A 75 -0.57 -1.91 15.98
C ASP A 75 -1.74 -2.11 15.00
N HIS A 76 -1.82 -1.25 13.97
CA HIS A 76 -2.77 -1.37 12.87
C HIS A 76 -2.33 -2.34 11.77
N ILE A 77 -1.08 -2.82 11.82
CA ILE A 77 -0.47 -3.75 10.87
C ILE A 77 -0.30 -5.11 11.55
N ASP A 78 -0.86 -6.15 10.95
CA ASP A 78 -0.60 -7.52 11.36
C ASP A 78 0.78 -7.96 10.87
N CYS A 79 1.83 -7.64 11.64
CA CYS A 79 3.21 -7.95 11.28
C CYS A 79 3.49 -9.45 11.16
N ASP A 80 2.79 -10.30 11.92
CA ASP A 80 2.96 -11.75 11.83
C ASP A 80 2.35 -12.29 10.53
N ALA A 81 1.18 -11.79 10.13
CA ALA A 81 0.62 -12.07 8.82
C ALA A 81 1.51 -11.56 7.68
N ALA A 82 2.08 -10.36 7.79
CA ALA A 82 3.02 -9.85 6.80
C ALA A 82 4.25 -10.77 6.69
N LYS A 83 4.88 -11.11 7.82
CA LYS A 83 6.03 -12.01 7.88
C LYS A 83 5.76 -13.40 7.29
N ALA A 84 4.55 -13.93 7.44
CA ALA A 84 4.17 -15.20 6.85
C ALA A 84 4.13 -15.19 5.32
N ARG A 85 4.09 -14.02 4.68
CA ARG A 85 3.97 -13.82 3.22
C ARG A 85 5.30 -13.48 2.52
N GLY A 86 6.37 -13.22 3.27
CA GLY A 86 7.72 -12.89 2.75
C GLY A 86 8.13 -11.48 3.08
#